data_AF-A0A3R7IQL8-F1
#
_entry.id   AF-A0A3R7IQL8-F1
#
_cell.length_a   1.000
_cell.length_b   1.000
_cell.length_c   1.000
_cell.angle_alpha   90.00
_cell.angle_beta   90.00
_cell.angle_gamma   90.00
#
_symmetry.space_group_name_H-M   'P 1'
#
loop_
_entity.id
_entity.type
_entity.pdbx_description
1 polymer ?
#
loop_
_entity_poly.entity_id
_entity_poly.type
_entity_poly.pdbx_seq_one_letter_code
_entity_poly.pdbx_strand_id
1 'polypeptide(L)'
;MSSHEIDQVEQLRRLGIGLVVGGIAFGGLSFLTSTSVSGVGLFVVGLAVWGLEYQRDRTVGIGLGIGFTGVVLLLNVVGNIGFSELSLAATLVGVGIADYLLAPAYGKLQDTGEQMSE
;
A
#
# COMPACT_ATOMS: atom_id res chain seq x y z
N MET A 1 -28.72 -2.59 -7.03
CA MET A 1 -27.49 -2.44 -6.22
C MET A 1 -26.98 -1.05 -6.48
N SER A 2 -27.16 -0.12 -5.54
CA SER A 2 -26.59 1.22 -5.64
C SER A 2 -25.08 1.08 -5.65
N SER A 3 -24.42 1.56 -6.71
CA SER A 3 -22.98 1.68 -6.80
C SER A 3 -22.50 2.39 -5.53
N HIS A 4 -21.91 1.65 -4.60
CA HIS A 4 -21.25 2.23 -3.44
C HIS A 4 -20.03 2.92 -4.02
N GLU A 5 -20.14 4.23 -4.24
CA GLU A 5 -19.06 5.06 -4.75
C GLU A 5 -17.90 4.90 -3.77
N ILE A 6 -16.86 4.17 -4.20
CA ILE A 6 -15.71 3.91 -3.37
C ILE A 6 -15.05 5.26 -3.15
N ASP A 7 -15.13 5.76 -1.92
CA ASP A 7 -14.46 7.00 -1.51
C ASP A 7 -12.95 6.84 -1.80
N GLN A 8 -12.53 7.45 -2.91
CA GLN A 8 -11.17 7.33 -3.43
C GLN A 8 -10.15 7.89 -2.44
N VAL A 9 -10.54 8.90 -1.65
CA VAL A 9 -9.71 9.49 -0.60
C VAL A 9 -9.46 8.48 0.51
N GLU A 10 -10.52 7.84 1.00
CA GLU A 10 -10.40 6.82 2.04
C GLU A 10 -9.63 5.58 1.53
N GLN A 11 -9.81 5.22 0.26
CA GLN A 11 -9.05 4.13 -0.34
C GLN A 11 -7.55 4.44 -0.43
N LEU A 12 -7.17 5.63 -0.90
CA LEU A 12 -5.77 6.06 -0.98
C LEU A 12 -5.13 6.15 0.41
N ARG A 13 -5.88 6.67 1.39
CA ARG A 13 -5.43 6.76 2.78
C ARG A 13 -5.14 5.39 3.38
N ARG A 14 -6.01 4.42 3.13
CA ARG A 14 -5.84 3.02 3.57
C ARG A 14 -4.69 2.32 2.86
N LEU A 15 -4.50 2.61 1.57
CA LEU A 15 -3.35 2.11 0.82
C LEU A 15 -2.04 2.64 1.40
N GLY A 16 -1.98 3.95 1.72
CA GLY A 16 -0.84 4.55 2.42
C GLY A 16 -0.57 3.90 3.79
N ILE A 17 -1.62 3.62 4.57
CA ILE A 17 -1.49 2.86 5.82
C ILE A 17 -0.92 1.46 5.56
N GLY A 18 -1.42 0.74 4.56
CA GLY A 18 -0.92 -0.57 4.17
C GLY A 18 0.56 -0.56 3.77
N LEU A 19 1.00 0.47 3.05
CA LEU A 19 2.40 0.69 2.68
C LEU A 19 3.29 0.93 3.89
N VAL A 20 2.85 1.78 4.84
CA VAL A 20 3.59 2.03 6.09
C VAL A 20 3.72 0.74 6.90
N VAL A 21 2.62 0.00 7.06
CA VAL A 21 2.61 -1.28 7.79
C VAL A 21 3.52 -2.29 7.10
N GLY A 22 3.42 -2.43 5.77
CA GLY A 22 4.27 -3.33 4.99
C GLY A 22 5.75 -2.96 5.08
N GLY A 23 6.09 -1.68 4.97
CA GLY A 23 7.46 -1.18 5.07
C GLY A 23 8.08 -1.39 6.46
N ILE A 24 7.32 -1.14 7.54
CA ILE A 24 7.77 -1.41 8.92
C ILE A 24 7.95 -2.91 9.13
N ALA A 25 6.97 -3.72 8.72
CA ALA A 25 7.05 -5.17 8.85
C ALA A 25 8.26 -5.74 8.11
N PHE A 26 8.51 -5.27 6.88
CA PHE A 26 9.71 -5.64 6.14
C PHE A 26 11.00 -5.19 6.85
N GLY A 27 11.05 -3.94 7.34
CA GLY A 27 12.20 -3.43 8.08
C GLY A 27 12.52 -4.24 9.34
N GLY A 28 11.54 -4.89 9.97
CA GLY A 28 11.78 -5.86 11.04
C GLY A 28 12.19 -7.24 10.54
N LEU A 29 11.55 -7.74 9.47
CA LEU A 29 11.80 -9.07 8.91
C LEU A 29 13.16 -9.20 8.21
N SER A 30 13.72 -8.09 7.71
CA SER A 30 15.04 -8.04 7.06
C SER A 30 16.18 -8.53 7.96
N PHE A 31 16.04 -8.39 9.28
CA PHE A 31 17.03 -8.90 10.24
C PHE A 31 16.92 -10.42 10.49
N LEU A 32 15.79 -11.03 10.12
CA LEU A 32 15.45 -12.40 10.50
C LEU A 32 15.36 -13.35 9.31
N THR A 33 15.05 -12.84 8.12
CA THR A 33 14.73 -13.64 6.94
C THR A 33 15.25 -12.97 5.67
N SER A 34 15.41 -13.74 4.60
CA SER A 34 15.79 -13.16 3.31
C SER A 34 14.69 -12.27 2.72
N THR A 35 15.11 -11.27 1.94
CA THR A 35 14.18 -10.37 1.24
C THR A 35 13.16 -11.12 0.38
N SER A 36 13.53 -12.24 -0.25
CA SER A 36 12.60 -13.04 -1.05
C SER A 36 11.49 -13.69 -0.21
N VAL A 37 11.85 -14.29 0.93
CA VAL A 37 10.89 -14.90 1.86
C VAL A 37 9.98 -13.84 2.47
N SER A 38 10.55 -12.69 2.86
CA SER A 38 9.78 -11.54 3.34
C SER A 38 8.80 -11.02 2.27
N GLY A 39 9.24 -10.91 1.02
CA GLY A 39 8.41 -10.44 -0.09
C GLY A 39 7.23 -11.36 -0.37
N VAL A 40 7.46 -12.69 -0.44
CA VAL A 40 6.38 -13.67 -0.57
C VAL A 40 5.44 -13.61 0.63
N GLY A 41 5.97 -13.56 1.85
CA GLY A 41 5.19 -13.50 3.08
C GLY A 41 4.27 -12.28 3.12
N LEU A 42 4.81 -11.09 2.83
CA LEU A 42 4.05 -9.85 2.79
C LEU A 42 3.00 -9.85 1.67
N PHE A 43 3.30 -10.43 0.52
CA PHE A 43 2.31 -10.59 -0.56
C PHE A 43 1.13 -11.45 -0.13
N VAL A 44 1.39 -12.63 0.47
CA VAL A 44 0.35 -13.54 0.96
C VAL A 44 -0.47 -12.90 2.08
N VAL A 45 0.19 -12.23 3.04
CA VAL A 45 -0.50 -11.51 4.12
C VAL A 45 -1.34 -10.37 3.55
N GLY A 46 -0.83 -9.61 2.58
CA GLY A 46 -1.56 -8.56 1.89
C GLY A 46 -2.84 -9.07 1.23
N LEU A 47 -2.77 -10.20 0.50
CA LEU A 47 -3.94 -10.84 -0.09
C LEU A 47 -4.94 -11.34 0.96
N ALA A 48 -4.46 -11.89 2.08
CA ALA A 48 -5.33 -12.33 3.17
C ALA A 48 -6.07 -11.15 3.82
N VAL A 49 -5.35 -10.06 4.11
CA VAL A 49 -5.93 -8.82 4.64
C VAL A 49 -6.92 -8.22 3.64
N TRP A 50 -6.57 -8.19 2.37
CA TRP A 50 -7.44 -7.72 1.29
C TRP A 50 -8.75 -8.52 1.21
N GLY A 51 -8.66 -9.86 1.28
CA GLY A 51 -9.84 -10.72 1.31
C GLY A 51 -10.72 -10.49 2.54
N LEU A 52 -10.12 -10.21 3.71
CA LEU A 52 -10.85 -9.86 4.93
C LEU A 52 -11.50 -8.46 4.85
N GLU A 53 -10.84 -7.48 4.21
CA GLU A 53 -11.42 -6.16 3.93
C GLU A 53 -12.63 -6.30 3.02
N TYR A 54 -12.48 -7.07 1.94
CA TYR A 54 -13.54 -7.34 0.96
C TYR A 54 -14.76 -8.00 1.60
N GLN A 55 -14.57 -9.02 2.45
CA GLN A 55 -15.67 -9.69 3.14
C GLN A 55 -16.38 -8.81 4.18
N ARG A 56 -15.71 -7.76 4.68
CA ARG A 56 -16.26 -6.87 5.71
C ARG A 56 -16.91 -5.62 5.15
N ASP A 57 -17.10 -5.53 3.83
CA ASP A 57 -17.52 -4.31 3.11
C ASP A 57 -16.71 -3.08 3.55
N ARG A 58 -15.47 -3.29 3.99
CA ARG A 58 -14.54 -2.22 4.35
C ARG A 58 -13.77 -1.86 3.10
N THR A 59 -13.58 -0.56 2.87
CA THR A 59 -12.78 -0.02 1.76
C THR A 59 -11.45 -0.74 1.61
N VAL A 60 -11.09 -0.94 0.34
CA VAL A 60 -10.12 -1.91 -0.14
C VAL A 60 -8.75 -1.23 -0.28
N GLY A 61 -7.94 -1.18 0.79
CA GLY A 61 -6.73 -0.35 0.77
C GLY A 61 -5.56 -0.90 1.57
N ILE A 62 -5.76 -1.36 2.80
CA ILE A 62 -4.64 -1.76 3.66
C ILE A 62 -4.01 -3.04 3.13
N GLY A 63 -4.83 -4.04 2.76
CA GLY A 63 -4.35 -5.29 2.18
C GLY A 63 -3.58 -5.07 0.88
N LEU A 64 -4.04 -4.12 0.05
CA LEU A 64 -3.34 -3.74 -1.18
C LEU A 64 -1.99 -3.09 -0.90
N GLY A 65 -1.89 -2.17 0.07
CA GLY A 65 -0.61 -1.55 0.43
C GLY A 65 0.41 -2.56 0.98
N ILE A 66 -0.03 -3.51 1.80
CA ILE A 66 0.82 -4.59 2.31
C ILE A 66 1.24 -5.53 1.17
N GLY A 67 0.30 -5.92 0.31
CA GLY A 67 0.58 -6.81 -0.82
C GLY A 67 1.54 -6.17 -1.83
N PHE A 68 1.33 -4.90 -2.15
CA PHE A 68 2.20 -4.11 -3.01
C PHE A 68 3.63 -4.03 -2.47
N THR A 69 3.78 -3.82 -1.15
CA THR A 69 5.08 -3.90 -0.48
C THR A 69 5.78 -5.23 -0.78
N GLY A 70 5.07 -6.35 -0.67
CA GLY A 70 5.59 -7.68 -1.01
C GLY A 70 6.06 -7.79 -2.47
N VAL A 71 5.30 -7.24 -3.42
CA VAL A 71 5.65 -7.21 -4.85
C VAL A 71 6.92 -6.40 -5.11
N VAL A 72 7.04 -5.21 -4.52
CA VAL A 72 8.22 -4.35 -4.69
C VAL A 72 9.49 -5.06 -4.22
N LEU A 73 9.40 -5.79 -3.11
CA LEU A 73 10.53 -6.58 -2.60
C LEU A 73 10.95 -7.69 -3.56
N LEU A 74 9.98 -8.41 -4.13
CA LEU A 74 10.25 -9.45 -5.11
C LEU A 74 10.87 -8.86 -6.39
N LEU A 75 10.41 -7.70 -6.83
CA LEU A 75 11.01 -6.99 -7.97
C LEU A 75 12.43 -6.51 -7.67
N ASN A 76 12.73 -6.06 -6.44
CA ASN A 76 14.09 -5.69 -6.07
C ASN A 76 15.05 -6.89 -6.15
N VAL A 77 14.59 -8.07 -5.73
CA VAL A 77 15.36 -9.32 -5.81
C VAL A 77 15.54 -9.80 -7.25
N VAL A 78 14.45 -9.87 -8.02
CA VAL A 78 14.47 -10.40 -9.40
C VAL A 78 15.17 -9.44 -10.36
N GLY A 79 14.90 -8.15 -10.21
CA GLY A 79 15.47 -7.09 -11.06
C GLY A 79 16.87 -6.66 -10.65
N ASN A 80 17.38 -7.14 -9.51
CA ASN A 80 18.66 -6.72 -8.93
C ASN A 80 18.82 -5.19 -8.90
N ILE A 81 17.78 -4.50 -8.43
CA ILE A 81 17.64 -3.03 -8.55
C ILE A 81 18.64 -2.30 -7.63
N GLY A 82 19.33 -3.03 -6.75
CA GLY A 82 20.49 -2.52 -5.99
C GLY A 82 20.14 -1.71 -4.75
N PHE A 83 18.87 -1.66 -4.35
CA PHE A 83 18.47 -1.03 -3.11
C PHE A 83 18.85 -1.90 -1.91
N SER A 84 19.45 -1.28 -0.90
CA SER A 84 19.61 -1.92 0.41
C SER A 84 18.24 -2.12 1.06
N GLU A 85 18.10 -3.19 1.83
CA GLU A 85 16.84 -3.58 2.46
C GLU A 85 16.27 -2.45 3.35
N LEU A 86 17.13 -1.79 4.13
CA LEU A 86 16.74 -0.67 4.97
C LEU A 86 16.28 0.56 4.16
N SER A 87 16.98 0.88 3.06
CA SER A 87 16.58 1.99 2.20
C SER A 87 15.22 1.73 1.58
N LEU A 88 14.98 0.50 1.13
CA LEU A 88 13.73 0.12 0.48
C LEU A 88 12.56 0.15 1.49
N ALA A 89 12.78 -0.36 2.71
CA ALA A 89 11.82 -0.24 3.81
C ALA A 89 11.47 1.23 4.10
N ALA A 90 12.48 2.10 4.24
CA ALA A 90 12.29 3.52 4.49
C ALA A 90 11.54 4.22 3.35
N THR A 91 11.85 3.87 2.08
CA THR A 91 11.13 4.40 0.92
C THR A 91 9.65 4.01 0.94
N LEU A 92 9.34 2.73 1.21
CA LEU A 92 7.94 2.27 1.29
C LEU A 92 7.16 2.98 2.40
N VAL A 93 7.78 3.17 3.57
CA VAL A 93 7.18 3.95 4.66
C VAL A 93 6.98 5.41 4.25
N GLY A 94 7.99 6.03 3.63
CA GLY A 94 7.92 7.41 3.17
C GLY A 94 6.82 7.63 2.13
N VAL A 95 6.70 6.73 1.15
CA VAL A 95 5.62 6.75 0.14
C VAL A 95 4.27 6.55 0.81
N GLY A 96 4.13 5.59 1.72
CA GLY A 96 2.88 5.38 2.44
C GLY A 96 2.44 6.59 3.28
N ILE A 97 3.39 7.30 3.91
CA ILE A 97 3.11 8.57 4.60
C ILE A 97 2.67 9.64 3.61
N ALA A 98 3.37 9.77 2.48
CA ALA A 98 3.01 10.75 1.45
C ALA A 98 1.58 10.49 0.93
N ASP A 99 1.24 9.25 0.60
CA ASP A 99 -0.09 8.86 0.13
C ASP A 99 -1.16 9.16 1.18
N TYR A 100 -0.89 8.84 2.45
CA TYR A 100 -1.80 9.13 3.55
C TYR A 100 -2.06 10.64 3.72
N LEU A 101 -1.01 11.47 3.60
CA LEU A 101 -1.10 12.92 3.78
C LEU A 101 -1.68 13.64 2.55
N LEU A 102 -1.46 13.09 1.35
CA LEU A 102 -1.92 13.67 0.09
C LEU A 102 -3.33 13.23 -0.28
N ALA A 103 -3.84 12.11 0.24
CA ALA A 103 -5.20 11.66 0.00
C ALA A 103 -6.29 12.76 0.12
N PRO A 104 -6.31 13.63 1.16
CA PRO A 104 -7.31 14.69 1.25
C PRO A 104 -7.09 15.82 0.22
N ALA A 105 -5.87 16.01 -0.26
CA ALA A 105 -5.58 16.98 -1.32
C ALA A 105 -6.09 16.48 -2.68
N TYR A 106 -5.97 15.16 -2.93
CA TYR A 106 -6.54 14.54 -4.14
C TYR A 106 -8.06 14.67 -4.20
N GLY A 107 -8.77 14.46 -3.09
CA GLY A 107 -10.23 14.64 -3.05
C GLY A 107 -10.66 16.06 -3.43
N LYS A 108 -9.95 17.09 -2.94
CA LYS A 108 -10.25 18.49 -3.26
C LYS A 108 -10.01 18.84 -4.74
N LEU A 109 -8.97 18.25 -5.34
CA LEU A 109 -8.68 18.45 -6.76
C LEU A 109 -9.73 17.76 -7.65
N GLN A 110 -10.22 16.60 -7.23
CA GLN A 110 -11.27 15.87 -7.92
C GLN A 110 -12.60 16.64 -7.90
N ASP A 111 -13.04 17.10 -6.72
CA ASP A 111 -14.25 17.95 -6.59
C ASP A 111 -14.17 19.21 -7.46
N THR A 112 -12.99 19.83 -7.53
CA THR A 112 -12.77 21.03 -8.36
C THR A 112 -12.83 20.70 -9.85
N GLY A 113 -12.33 19.53 -10.26
CA GLY A 113 -12.38 19.08 -11.65
C GLY A 113 -13.80 18.74 -12.12
N GLU A 114 -14.60 18.12 -11.25
CA GLU A 114 -16.00 17.78 -11.53
C GLU A 114 -16.84 19.07 -11.67
N GLN A 115 -16.64 20.06 -10.79
CA GLN A 115 -17.32 21.36 -10.88
C GLN A 115 -16.96 22.20 -12.12
N MET A 116 -15.80 21.95 -12.74
CA MET A 116 -15.39 22.64 -13.98
C MET A 116 -15.84 21.92 -15.25
N SER A 117 -16.36 20.68 -15.13
CA SER A 117 -16.81 19.87 -16.26
C SER A 117 -18.35 19.82 -16.40
N GLU A 118 -19.09 20.33 -15.40
CA GLU A 118 -20.51 20.76 -15.52
C GLU A 118 -20.65 22.20 -16.05
#